data_AF-A0A1E5UXU4-F1
#
_entry.id   AF-A0A1E5UXU4-F1
#
_cell.length_a   1.000
_cell.length_b   1.000
_cell.length_c   1.000
_cell.angle_alpha   90.00
_cell.angle_beta   90.00
_cell.angle_gamma   90.00
#
_symmetry.space_group_name_H-M   'P 1'
#
loop_
_entity.id
_entity.type
_entity.pdbx_description
1 polymer ?
#
loop_
_entity_poly.entity_id
_entity_poly.type
_entity_poly.pdbx_seq_one_letter_code
_entity_poly.pdbx_strand_id
1 'polypeptide(L)'
;MALVVMCGQPCSGKSAAAACLAAALRSSSTDLTVRIIDESSLHLGRNDSYKDMVVEKNLRGVLRSEVDRSVSRDSIIIVDSLNNIKLFCDTEVDHCREWNSRRQEKGEPAYDSNIFEDLVRRFEKPERRNRWDSPLFELFPSR
;
A
#
# COMPACT_ATOMS: atom_id res chain seq x y z
N MET A 1 -5.81 1.35 19.51
CA MET A 1 -6.26 1.47 18.12
C MET A 1 -5.22 2.25 17.35
N ALA A 2 -4.54 1.61 16.40
CA ALA A 2 -3.61 2.28 15.49
C ALA A 2 -3.90 1.89 14.05
N LEU A 3 -3.84 2.86 13.14
CA LEU A 3 -4.03 2.68 11.70
C LEU A 3 -2.81 3.25 10.99
N VAL A 4 -2.09 2.41 10.26
CA VAL A 4 -0.96 2.77 9.40
C VAL A 4 -1.41 2.64 7.95
N VAL A 5 -1.24 3.70 7.16
CA VAL A 5 -1.59 3.68 5.74
C VAL A 5 -0.30 3.80 4.94
N MET A 6 -0.04 2.79 4.11
CA MET A 6 1.10 2.79 3.20
C MET A 6 0.81 3.72 2.03
N CYS A 7 1.84 4.41 1.53
CA CYS A 7 1.75 5.30 0.38
C CYS A 7 3.01 5.14 -0.49
N GLY A 8 2.89 5.32 -1.80
CA GLY A 8 4.00 5.26 -2.73
C GLY A 8 3.62 4.74 -4.11
N GLN A 9 4.50 4.95 -5.08
CA GLN A 9 4.35 4.51 -6.47
C GLN A 9 4.00 3.01 -6.58
N PRO A 10 3.32 2.55 -7.66
CA PRO A 10 3.14 1.12 -7.90
C PRO A 10 4.51 0.43 -7.88
N CYS A 11 4.61 -0.74 -7.24
CA CYS A 11 5.86 -1.47 -7.07
C CYS A 11 6.98 -0.74 -6.30
N SER A 12 6.70 0.27 -5.46
CA SER A 12 7.73 0.97 -4.65
C SER A 12 8.20 0.24 -3.37
N GLY A 13 7.87 -1.04 -3.20
CA GLY A 13 8.25 -1.80 -1.99
C GLY A 13 7.30 -1.66 -0.79
N LYS A 14 6.11 -1.05 -0.95
CA LYS A 14 5.09 -0.92 0.11
C LYS A 14 4.77 -2.25 0.80
N SER A 15 4.46 -3.29 0.04
CA SER A 15 4.12 -4.61 0.61
C SER A 15 5.26 -5.22 1.43
N ALA A 16 6.51 -5.01 1.01
CA ALA A 16 7.67 -5.46 1.77
C ALA A 16 7.80 -4.67 3.08
N ALA A 17 7.67 -3.34 3.02
CA ALA A 17 7.70 -2.48 4.20
C ALA A 17 6.55 -2.80 5.18
N ALA A 18 5.34 -3.03 4.67
CA ALA A 18 4.18 -3.43 5.46
C ALA A 18 4.40 -4.78 6.17
N ALA A 19 4.96 -5.77 5.45
CA ALA A 19 5.29 -7.07 6.03
C ALA A 19 6.37 -6.96 7.11
N CYS A 20 7.45 -6.20 6.87
CA CYS A 20 8.50 -5.94 7.85
C CYS A 20 7.95 -5.24 9.09
N LEU A 21 7.12 -4.20 8.91
CA LEU A 21 6.49 -3.49 10.01
C LEU A 21 5.57 -4.41 10.82
N ALA A 22 4.75 -5.23 10.14
CA ALA A 22 3.87 -6.17 10.81
C ALA A 22 4.67 -7.19 11.65
N ALA A 23 5.77 -7.72 11.11
CA ALA A 23 6.64 -8.65 11.81
C ALA A 23 7.28 -7.99 13.05
N ALA A 24 7.80 -6.78 12.90
CA ALA A 24 8.39 -6.03 14.01
C ALA A 24 7.37 -5.76 15.13
N LEU A 25 6.17 -5.29 14.79
CA LEU A 25 5.12 -5.00 15.76
C LEU A 25 4.63 -6.24 16.51
N ARG A 26 4.51 -7.38 15.81
CA ARG A 26 4.16 -8.66 16.44
C ARG A 26 5.22 -9.14 17.41
N SER A 27 6.49 -8.83 17.15
CA SER A 27 7.60 -9.17 18.04
C SER A 27 7.69 -8.27 19.27
N SER A 28 7.28 -6.99 19.16
CA SER A 28 7.37 -6.03 20.25
C SER A 28 6.16 -6.04 21.18
N SER A 29 5.00 -6.50 20.70
CA SER A 29 3.74 -6.46 21.44
C SER A 29 2.92 -7.73 21.18
N THR A 30 2.85 -8.62 22.18
CA THR A 30 2.09 -9.87 22.10
C THR A 30 0.59 -9.67 22.20
N ASP A 31 0.16 -8.58 22.85
CA ASP A 31 -1.24 -8.36 23.19
C ASP A 31 -2.03 -7.64 22.09
N LEU A 32 -1.33 -7.13 21.07
CA LEU A 32 -1.94 -6.39 19.97
C LEU A 32 -2.09 -7.27 18.73
N THR A 33 -3.29 -7.26 18.16
CA THR A 33 -3.57 -7.95 16.88
C THR A 33 -3.08 -7.08 15.73
N VAL A 34 -2.06 -7.53 15.00
CA VAL A 34 -1.52 -6.81 13.83
C VAL A 34 -2.02 -7.45 12.54
N ARG A 35 -2.75 -6.70 11.73
CA ARG A 35 -3.34 -7.16 10.46
C ARG A 35 -2.96 -6.24 9.30
N ILE A 36 -2.61 -6.85 8.16
CA ILE A 36 -2.41 -6.14 6.90
C ILE A 36 -3.69 -6.30 6.06
N ILE A 37 -4.17 -5.20 5.48
CA ILE A 37 -5.30 -5.18 4.56
C ILE A 37 -4.82 -4.59 3.23
N ASP A 38 -4.90 -5.41 2.19
CA ASP A 38 -4.55 -5.09 0.81
C ASP A 38 -5.58 -5.71 -0.16
N GLU A 39 -5.43 -5.48 -1.46
CA GLU A 39 -6.33 -6.06 -2.46
C GLU A 39 -6.27 -7.61 -2.45
N SER A 40 -5.08 -8.17 -2.23
CA SER A 40 -4.87 -9.63 -2.26
C SER A 40 -5.56 -10.33 -1.07
N SER A 41 -5.61 -9.69 0.10
CA SER A 41 -6.32 -10.15 1.29
C SER A 41 -7.84 -10.20 1.10
N LEU A 42 -8.35 -9.48 0.10
CA LEU A 42 -9.76 -9.46 -0.30
C LEU A 42 -10.03 -10.35 -1.52
N HIS A 43 -9.05 -11.17 -1.93
CA HIS A 43 -9.09 -12.00 -3.13
C HIS A 43 -9.30 -11.20 -4.43
N LEU A 44 -8.78 -9.98 -4.48
CA LEU A 44 -8.85 -9.12 -5.67
C LEU A 44 -7.48 -9.05 -6.37
N GLY A 45 -7.50 -9.17 -7.71
CA GLY A 45 -6.31 -9.02 -8.55
C GLY A 45 -5.95 -7.56 -8.78
N ARG A 46 -4.64 -7.24 -8.82
CA ARG A 46 -4.15 -5.86 -9.03
C ARG A 46 -4.68 -5.23 -10.32
N ASN A 47 -4.51 -5.91 -11.45
CA ASN A 47 -4.95 -5.40 -12.74
C ASN A 47 -6.47 -5.20 -12.79
N ASP A 48 -7.25 -6.13 -12.25
CA ASP A 48 -8.70 -5.99 -12.18
C ASP A 48 -9.14 -4.82 -11.30
N SER A 49 -8.43 -4.61 -10.19
CA SER A 49 -8.75 -3.59 -9.18
C SER A 49 -8.47 -2.16 -9.66
N TYR A 50 -7.54 -1.99 -10.61
CA TYR A 50 -7.10 -0.69 -11.12
C TYR A 50 -7.35 -0.49 -12.62
N LYS A 51 -8.16 -1.34 -13.25
CA LYS A 51 -8.45 -1.27 -14.70
C LYS A 51 -9.17 0.02 -15.11
N ASP A 52 -10.00 0.59 -14.22
CA ASP A 52 -10.75 1.81 -14.45
C ASP A 52 -11.13 2.49 -13.12
N MET A 53 -11.56 3.76 -13.21
CA MET A 53 -11.90 4.58 -12.04
C MET A 53 -13.11 4.06 -11.25
N VAL A 54 -14.06 3.37 -11.91
CA VAL A 54 -15.26 2.85 -11.26
C VAL A 54 -14.88 1.67 -10.38
N VAL A 55 -14.06 0.76 -10.89
CA VAL A 55 -13.57 -0.38 -10.11
C VAL A 55 -12.62 0.06 -9.02
N GLU A 56 -11.74 1.01 -9.27
CA GLU A 56 -10.87 1.58 -8.23
C GLU A 56 -11.68 2.28 -7.12
N LYS A 57 -12.78 2.98 -7.47
CA LYS A 57 -13.70 3.55 -6.48
C LYS A 57 -14.36 2.46 -5.64
N ASN A 58 -14.82 1.38 -6.26
CA ASN A 58 -15.41 0.25 -5.56
C ASN A 58 -14.39 -0.43 -4.64
N LEU A 59 -13.17 -0.64 -5.12
CA LEU A 59 -12.04 -1.17 -4.34
C LEU A 59 -11.81 -0.34 -3.07
N ARG A 60 -11.73 0.99 -3.20
CA ARG A 60 -11.58 1.89 -2.05
C ARG A 60 -12.73 1.75 -1.06
N GLY A 61 -13.95 1.55 -1.53
CA GLY A 61 -15.11 1.26 -0.69
C GLY A 61 -14.97 -0.05 0.09
N VAL A 62 -14.52 -1.13 -0.57
CA VAL A 62 -14.31 -2.43 0.07
C VAL A 62 -13.16 -2.37 1.08
N LEU A 63 -12.00 -1.82 0.71
CA LEU A 63 -10.86 -1.63 1.62
C LEU A 63 -11.26 -0.84 2.85
N ARG A 64 -11.97 0.28 2.67
CA ARG A 64 -12.49 1.08 3.79
C ARG A 64 -13.43 0.27 4.68
N SER A 65 -14.36 -0.47 4.09
CA SER A 65 -15.29 -1.29 4.87
C SER A 65 -14.58 -2.38 5.68
N GLU A 66 -13.52 -2.99 5.15
CA GLU A 66 -12.76 -4.02 5.87
C GLU A 66 -11.90 -3.41 6.98
N VAL A 67 -11.31 -2.22 6.73
CA VAL A 67 -10.61 -1.44 7.75
C VAL A 67 -11.57 -1.08 8.89
N ASP A 68 -12.73 -0.49 8.58
CA ASP A 68 -13.70 -0.06 9.59
C ASP A 68 -14.18 -1.22 10.47
N ARG A 69 -14.29 -2.43 9.91
CA ARG A 69 -14.64 -3.66 10.66
C ARG A 69 -13.49 -4.23 11.48
N SER A 70 -12.24 -4.06 11.02
CA SER A 70 -11.05 -4.64 11.65
C SER A 70 -10.48 -3.75 12.75
N VAL A 71 -10.73 -2.45 12.68
CA VAL A 71 -10.23 -1.46 13.62
C VAL A 71 -10.89 -1.66 14.99
N SER A 72 -10.05 -1.87 16.01
CA SER A 72 -10.47 -2.11 17.40
C SER A 72 -9.46 -1.51 18.39
N ARG A 73 -9.78 -1.55 19.69
CA ARG A 73 -8.91 -1.00 20.73
C ARG A 73 -7.53 -1.67 20.76
N ASP A 74 -7.51 -2.99 20.54
CA ASP A 74 -6.33 -3.84 20.68
C ASP A 74 -5.78 -4.32 19.33
N SER A 75 -6.06 -3.58 18.25
CA SER A 75 -5.52 -3.86 16.93
C SER A 75 -4.68 -2.72 16.36
N ILE A 76 -3.71 -3.14 15.55
CA ILE A 76 -2.94 -2.30 14.63
C ILE A 76 -3.26 -2.76 13.21
N ILE A 77 -3.87 -1.89 12.43
CA ILE A 77 -4.23 -2.15 11.05
C ILE A 77 -3.23 -1.45 10.13
N ILE A 78 -2.60 -2.21 9.24
CA ILE A 78 -1.72 -1.70 8.19
C ILE A 78 -2.46 -1.83 6.87
N VAL A 79 -2.70 -0.71 6.18
CA VAL A 79 -3.36 -0.68 4.88
C VAL A 79 -2.30 -0.59 3.81
N ASP A 80 -2.05 -1.68 3.09
CA ASP A 80 -1.13 -1.74 1.96
C ASP A 80 -1.91 -1.60 0.65
N SER A 81 -2.11 -0.36 0.23
CA SER A 81 -2.78 -0.04 -1.04
C SER A 81 -2.17 1.25 -1.61
N LEU A 82 -2.58 1.65 -2.81
CA LEU A 82 -2.12 2.88 -3.48
C LEU A 82 -2.70 4.18 -2.87
N ASN A 83 -3.20 4.13 -1.62
CA ASN A 83 -3.99 5.20 -1.01
C ASN A 83 -3.18 6.12 -0.08
N ASN A 84 -3.79 7.27 0.22
CA ASN A 84 -3.12 8.41 0.83
C ASN A 84 -2.80 8.24 2.34
N ILE A 85 -1.49 8.09 2.58
CA ILE A 85 -0.63 8.84 3.51
C ILE A 85 -0.67 8.50 5.00
N LYS A 86 0.39 7.78 5.44
CA LYS A 86 1.13 7.91 6.73
C LYS A 86 2.58 7.41 6.60
N LEU A 87 2.80 6.31 5.88
CA LEU A 87 4.12 5.70 5.66
C LEU A 87 4.43 5.65 4.17
N PHE A 88 5.24 6.58 3.70
CA PHE A 88 5.56 6.79 2.30
C PHE A 88 6.85 6.05 1.90
N CYS A 89 6.75 5.16 0.92
CA CYS A 89 7.90 4.52 0.28
C CYS A 89 8.35 5.38 -0.91
N ASP A 90 9.36 6.23 -0.68
CA ASP A 90 9.97 7.10 -1.68
C ASP A 90 10.95 6.29 -2.53
N THR A 91 10.44 5.76 -3.63
CA THR A 91 11.22 5.02 -4.64
C THR A 91 11.00 5.67 -5.98
N GLU A 92 12.11 5.94 -6.67
CA GLU A 92 12.08 6.51 -8.02
C GLU A 92 11.28 5.64 -8.99
N VAL A 93 10.59 6.28 -9.92
CA VAL A 93 9.70 5.60 -10.88
C VAL A 93 10.45 4.58 -11.72
N ASP A 94 11.71 4.86 -12.08
CA ASP A 94 12.52 3.95 -12.90
C ASP A 94 12.82 2.63 -12.16
N HIS A 95 13.13 2.69 -10.85
CA HIS A 95 13.26 1.48 -10.03
C HIS A 95 11.94 0.74 -9.90
N CYS A 96 10.83 1.47 -9.72
CA CYS A 96 9.50 0.87 -9.66
C CYS A 96 9.15 0.12 -10.95
N ARG A 97 9.49 0.70 -12.11
CA ARG A 97 9.27 0.11 -13.43
C ARG A 97 10.13 -1.14 -13.60
N GLU A 98 11.41 -1.06 -13.26
CA GLU A 98 12.31 -2.21 -13.31
C GLU A 98 11.82 -3.36 -12.41
N TRP A 99 11.40 -3.06 -11.19
CA TRP A 99 10.87 -4.08 -10.28
C TRP A 99 9.56 -4.69 -10.79
N ASN A 100 8.70 -3.90 -11.45
CA ASN A 100 7.51 -4.42 -12.10
C ASN A 100 7.86 -5.40 -13.23
N SER A 101 8.80 -5.03 -14.11
CA SER A 101 9.26 -5.91 -15.20
C SER A 101 9.89 -7.21 -14.69
N ARG A 102 10.77 -7.12 -13.69
CA ARG A 102 11.37 -8.31 -13.06
C ARG A 102 10.33 -9.24 -12.44
N ARG A 103 9.23 -8.70 -11.89
CA ARG A 103 8.12 -9.51 -11.36
C ARG A 103 7.35 -10.21 -12.48
N GLN A 104 7.07 -9.52 -13.59
CA GLN A 104 6.43 -10.12 -14.76
C GLN A 104 7.25 -11.30 -15.30
N GLU A 105 8.58 -11.14 -15.42
CA GLU A 105 9.49 -12.20 -15.87
C GLU A 105 9.47 -13.44 -14.96
N LYS A 106 9.31 -13.23 -13.66
CA LYS A 106 9.22 -14.30 -12.66
C LYS A 106 7.84 -14.93 -12.53
N GLY A 107 6.82 -14.40 -13.22
CA GLY A 107 5.43 -14.80 -13.03
C GLY A 107 4.86 -14.41 -11.67
N GLU A 108 5.48 -13.44 -10.99
CA GLU A 108 4.95 -12.87 -9.76
C GLU A 108 3.83 -11.87 -10.07
N PRO A 109 2.92 -11.60 -9.11
CA PRO A 109 1.91 -10.57 -9.28
C PRO A 109 2.52 -9.20 -9.61
N ALA A 110 2.24 -8.72 -10.82
CA ALA A 110 2.73 -7.46 -11.38
C ALA A 110 1.58 -6.68 -12.01
N TYR A 111 1.82 -5.40 -12.32
CA TYR A 111 0.87 -4.57 -13.06
C TYR A 111 1.12 -4.68 -14.56
N ASP A 112 0.06 -4.64 -15.35
CA ASP A 112 0.15 -4.45 -16.79
C ASP A 112 0.70 -3.05 -17.10
N SER A 113 1.46 -2.93 -18.19
CA SER A 113 2.22 -1.70 -18.48
C SER A 113 1.33 -0.45 -18.58
N ASN A 114 0.14 -0.57 -19.16
CA ASN A 114 -0.83 0.53 -19.25
C ASN A 114 -1.36 0.96 -17.88
N ILE A 115 -1.68 0.00 -17.01
CA ILE A 115 -2.16 0.27 -15.65
C ILE A 115 -1.04 0.86 -14.80
N PHE A 116 0.18 0.33 -14.92
CA PHE A 116 1.34 0.84 -14.21
C PHE A 116 1.60 2.32 -14.54
N GLU A 117 1.68 2.67 -15.82
CA GLU A 117 1.95 4.05 -16.25
C GLU A 117 0.81 5.01 -15.88
N ASP A 118 -0.45 4.56 -15.93
CA ASP A 118 -1.59 5.34 -15.46
C ASP A 118 -1.50 5.63 -13.96
N LEU A 119 -1.20 4.60 -13.15
CA LEU A 119 -1.02 4.75 -11.69
C LEU A 119 0.15 5.67 -11.34
N VAL A 120 1.28 5.54 -12.04
CA VAL A 120 2.45 6.43 -11.88
C VAL A 120 2.08 7.88 -12.16
N ARG A 121 1.35 8.13 -13.25
CA ARG A 121 0.95 9.48 -13.67
C ARG A 121 -0.02 10.13 -12.70
N ARG A 122 -0.89 9.34 -12.07
CA ARG A 122 -1.91 9.82 -11.12
C ARG A 122 -1.40 9.90 -9.68
N PHE A 123 -0.18 9.44 -9.39
CA PHE A 123 0.35 9.42 -8.04
C PHE A 123 0.66 10.85 -7.53
N GLU A 124 0.12 11.19 -6.36
CA GLU A 124 0.36 12.45 -5.67
C GLU A 124 1.30 12.19 -4.48
N LYS A 125 2.48 12.84 -4.48
CA LYS A 125 3.45 12.68 -3.39
C LYS A 125 2.90 13.33 -2.11
N PRO A 126 2.97 12.67 -0.94
CA PRO A 126 2.54 13.25 0.32
C PRO A 126 3.30 14.54 0.66
N GLU A 127 2.59 15.53 1.19
CA GLU A 127 3.18 16.78 1.62
C GLU A 127 2.99 16.99 3.12
N ARG A 128 4.09 17.12 3.88
CA ARG A 128 4.08 17.31 5.34
C ARG A 128 3.24 18.49 5.83
N ARG A 129 3.01 19.48 4.96
CA ARG A 129 2.19 20.68 5.26
C ARG A 129 0.70 20.37 5.33
N ASN A 130 0.25 19.32 4.63
CA ASN A 130 -1.13 18.90 4.66
C ASN A 130 -1.42 18.20 5.99
N ARG A 131 -2.50 18.63 6.64
CA ARG A 131 -2.93 18.06 7.93
C ARG A 131 -3.18 16.55 7.83
N TRP A 132 -3.74 16.11 6.71
CA TRP A 132 -4.11 14.71 6.46
C TRP A 132 -2.90 13.82 6.22
N ASP A 133 -1.76 14.43 5.88
CA ASP A 133 -0.53 13.75 5.54
C ASP A 133 0.39 13.59 6.77
N SER A 134 0.03 14.26 7.86
CA SER A 134 0.79 14.31 9.10
C SER A 134 0.19 13.38 10.16
N PRO A 135 1.01 12.58 10.88
CA PRO A 135 2.47 12.48 10.75
C PRO A 135 2.90 11.68 9.51
N LEU A 136 3.89 12.21 8.77
CA LEU A 136 4.50 11.56 7.60
C LEU A 136 5.83 10.90 7.96
N PHE A 137 5.92 9.62 7.68
CA PHE A 137 7.16 8.84 7.73
C PHE A 137 7.60 8.46 6.32
N GLU A 138 8.89 8.55 6.04
CA GLU A 138 9.46 8.27 4.73
C GLU A 138 10.40 7.06 4.82
N LEU A 139 10.27 6.14 3.89
CA LEU A 139 11.13 4.98 3.70
C LEU A 139 11.78 5.10 2.33
N PHE A 140 13.01 4.61 2.20
CA PHE A 140 13.76 4.64 0.94
C PHE A 140 14.17 3.23 0.51
N PRO A 141 13.24 2.36 0.05
CA PRO A 141 13.55 0.96 -0.27
C PRO A 141 14.61 0.73 -1.36
N SER A 142 14.90 1.73 -2.18
CA SER A 142 15.88 1.64 -3.29
C SER A 142 17.26 2.23 -2.97
N ARG A 143 17.44 2.78 -1.76
CA ARG A 143 18.72 3.32 -1.28
C ARG A 143 19.33 2.38 -0.25
#